data_AF-A0A0J7KH03-F1
#
_entry.id   AF-A0A0J7KH03-F1
#
_cell.length_a   1.000
_cell.length_b   1.000
_cell.length_c   1.000
_cell.angle_alpha   90.00
_cell.angle_beta   90.00
_cell.angle_gamma   90.00
#
_symmetry.space_group_name_H-M   'P 1'
#
loop_
_entity.id
_entity.type
_entity.pdbx_description
1 polymer ?
#
loop_
_entity_poly.entity_id
_entity_poly.type
_entity_poly.pdbx_seq_one_letter_code
_entity_poly.pdbx_strand_id
1 'polypeptide(L)'
;MLEFLQKHLGFLKYFKPSTSTQVLTAVNLPTPRLAVPVPIALKIPNRETAGRFTRALTSALVAQNVPAVSRAPSLGDWWLDLEAHPKDGFMIAHYAIMGANNVIQSQGDADPVDKASWDKGDHDALNTIALEIAPAVAHALSDIQADRMIHDPMSLQSRPSRVYLQSVTGAPGDGNLLLSRAFYTAYPKDAGTLLTNLHGADFLINTEVNLNPAPPDSQGHPQQQIEIIWHVQATMDKKEVGAATQIHAIPAHSLDGNWGDTAIAAANEAGPAIAQIISNYTAEAISQETGIPLCKSSIRRFADGEIFAELLENVRGEDVFVIQSTCAPTNDHLMELLIVLDALRRGSAKRITAVIPYFGYARQERKSGPRTPISAKLVANLLTEAGANRVLTLDLHAMQIQGFFDIPTDNLYAAPLFVQDIKERLSETLTQYPEGTEVVVVSPDVGGVVRARQLARRLNMDLAIIDKRRERAGVSEVMNVIGDVKGKYCILVDDIIDSGGSLCNAATALIKSGAIGVEAYITHGVLTGNAVERVCRSDLKTLTLTDTIPETKEAAETPNIRYISTAKLISRAIKAVSEESSISVLFE
;
A
#
# COMPACT_ATOMS: atom_id res chain seq x y z
N MET A 1 -9.42 52.80 -22.74
CA MET A 1 -10.44 52.54 -21.69
C MET A 1 -10.37 51.11 -21.16
N LEU A 2 -10.06 50.09 -21.98
CA LEU A 2 -9.73 48.73 -21.48
C LEU A 2 -8.33 48.62 -20.85
N GLU A 3 -7.34 49.43 -21.27
CA GLU A 3 -5.99 49.43 -20.66
C GLU A 3 -5.87 50.19 -19.32
N PHE A 4 -6.89 50.96 -18.93
CA PHE A 4 -6.89 51.73 -17.67
C PHE A 4 -7.47 50.94 -16.49
N LEU A 5 -8.28 49.91 -16.76
CA LEU A 5 -8.88 49.06 -15.72
C LEU A 5 -7.96 47.90 -15.27
N GLN A 6 -6.82 47.71 -15.94
CA GLN A 6 -5.90 46.60 -15.69
C GLN A 6 -4.81 46.88 -14.63
N LYS A 7 -4.75 48.09 -14.03
CA LYS A 7 -3.59 48.47 -13.21
C LYS A 7 -3.80 48.57 -11.70
N HIS A 8 -5.02 48.69 -11.13
CA HIS A 8 -5.12 49.24 -9.76
C HIS A 8 -5.96 48.57 -8.66
N LEU A 9 -6.63 47.43 -8.84
CA LEU A 9 -7.29 46.78 -7.69
C LEU A 9 -7.23 45.25 -7.76
N GLY A 10 -6.62 44.66 -6.72
CA GLY A 10 -6.40 43.24 -6.55
C GLY A 10 -7.64 42.43 -6.14
N PHE A 11 -7.38 41.12 -5.97
CA PHE A 11 -8.29 40.00 -5.68
C PHE A 11 -8.94 39.35 -6.91
N LEU A 12 -8.14 38.54 -7.61
CA LEU A 12 -8.64 37.47 -8.48
C LEU A 12 -9.13 36.30 -7.61
N LYS A 13 -10.38 35.92 -7.89
CA LYS A 13 -11.15 34.85 -7.25
C LYS A 13 -10.53 33.49 -7.61
N TYR A 14 -10.18 32.71 -6.59
CA TYR A 14 -9.79 31.31 -6.75
C TYR A 14 -10.99 30.46 -7.18
N PHE A 15 -10.81 29.65 -8.21
CA PHE A 15 -11.76 28.63 -8.62
C PHE A 15 -11.61 27.39 -7.73
N LYS A 16 -12.75 26.83 -7.32
CA LYS A 16 -12.90 25.62 -6.51
C LYS A 16 -12.12 24.44 -7.11
N PRO A 17 -11.40 23.63 -6.31
CA PRO A 17 -11.01 22.29 -6.71
C PRO A 17 -12.27 21.50 -7.07
N SER A 18 -12.28 20.79 -8.20
CA SER A 18 -13.40 19.90 -8.51
C SER A 18 -13.48 18.82 -7.43
N THR A 19 -14.66 18.66 -6.84
CA THR A 19 -15.00 17.70 -5.79
C THR A 19 -14.90 16.21 -6.20
N SER A 20 -14.30 15.92 -7.36
CA SER A 20 -14.43 14.66 -8.12
C SER A 20 -13.07 14.11 -8.61
N THR A 21 -12.03 14.28 -7.79
CA THR A 21 -10.75 13.60 -8.02
C THR A 21 -10.69 12.36 -7.13
N GLN A 22 -10.60 11.19 -7.74
CA GLN A 22 -10.46 9.91 -7.03
C GLN A 22 -9.05 9.39 -7.23
N VAL A 23 -8.34 9.14 -6.13
CA VAL A 23 -7.05 8.44 -6.15
C VAL A 23 -7.34 6.96 -5.95
N LEU A 24 -7.02 6.14 -6.92
CA LEU A 24 -7.16 4.69 -6.84
C LEU A 24 -5.82 4.06 -6.51
N THR A 25 -5.83 3.26 -5.45
CA THR A 25 -4.88 2.16 -5.29
C THR A 25 -5.66 0.92 -4.90
N ALA A 26 -5.06 -0.24 -5.12
CA ALA A 26 -5.59 -1.48 -4.57
C ALA A 26 -5.74 -1.33 -3.04
N VAL A 27 -6.88 -1.76 -2.50
CA VAL A 27 -7.19 -2.03 -1.08
C VAL A 27 -7.99 -0.97 -0.31
N ASN A 28 -8.89 -1.50 0.51
CA ASN A 28 -10.07 -0.91 1.10
C ASN A 28 -10.41 -1.68 2.41
N LEU A 29 -11.02 -1.03 3.42
CA LEU A 29 -11.28 -1.59 4.76
C LEU A 29 -12.68 -1.25 5.32
N PRO A 30 -13.35 -2.12 6.10
CA PRO A 30 -14.63 -1.78 6.77
C PRO A 30 -14.63 -1.81 8.32
N THR A 31 -15.60 -1.09 8.90
CA THR A 31 -15.94 -0.90 10.33
C THR A 31 -16.68 -2.11 10.97
N PRO A 32 -16.60 -2.36 12.30
CA PRO A 32 -17.19 -3.54 12.95
C PRO A 32 -18.73 -3.54 12.95
N ARG A 33 -19.34 -4.73 12.81
CA ARG A 33 -20.80 -4.92 12.82
C ARG A 33 -21.37 -5.04 14.24
N LEU A 34 -22.50 -4.38 14.54
CA LEU A 34 -23.18 -4.37 15.84
C LEU A 34 -24.32 -5.41 15.90
N ALA A 35 -24.26 -6.41 16.79
CA ALA A 35 -25.31 -7.42 16.92
C ALA A 35 -26.48 -6.94 17.80
N VAL A 36 -27.71 -7.23 17.38
CA VAL A 36 -28.95 -6.93 18.12
C VAL A 36 -29.69 -8.24 18.40
N PRO A 37 -29.61 -8.81 19.61
CA PRO A 37 -30.23 -10.07 19.96
C PRO A 37 -31.75 -9.96 20.11
N VAL A 38 -32.45 -11.11 20.00
CA VAL A 38 -33.85 -11.20 20.42
C VAL A 38 -33.90 -11.20 21.94
N PRO A 39 -34.51 -10.19 22.56
CA PRO A 39 -34.36 -9.97 23.98
C PRO A 39 -35.25 -10.91 24.77
N ILE A 40 -34.63 -11.68 25.65
CA ILE A 40 -35.30 -12.66 26.51
C ILE A 40 -35.88 -11.98 27.76
N ALA A 41 -35.23 -10.90 28.22
CA ALA A 41 -35.58 -10.16 29.44
C ALA A 41 -36.64 -9.07 29.24
N LEU A 42 -37.03 -8.75 28.00
CA LEU A 42 -37.95 -7.65 27.67
C LEU A 42 -39.44 -7.91 28.01
N LYS A 43 -39.77 -9.11 28.54
CA LYS A 43 -41.12 -9.52 28.98
C LYS A 43 -42.23 -9.30 27.93
N ILE A 44 -41.86 -9.35 26.64
CA ILE A 44 -42.79 -9.23 25.51
C ILE A 44 -43.60 -10.55 25.38
N PRO A 45 -44.89 -10.51 24.99
CA PRO A 45 -45.84 -11.60 25.26
C PRO A 45 -45.53 -12.91 24.53
N ASN A 46 -44.87 -12.84 23.37
CA ASN A 46 -44.44 -14.01 22.64
C ASN A 46 -43.15 -13.74 21.84
N ARG A 47 -42.47 -14.84 21.50
CA ARG A 47 -41.17 -14.84 20.81
C ARG A 47 -41.23 -14.24 19.41
N GLU A 48 -42.38 -14.34 18.74
CA GLU A 48 -42.57 -13.79 17.41
C GLU A 48 -42.57 -12.25 17.44
N THR A 49 -43.29 -11.67 18.41
CA THR A 49 -43.34 -10.21 18.65
C THR A 49 -41.97 -9.67 19.07
N ALA A 50 -41.25 -10.35 19.96
CA ALA A 50 -39.89 -9.95 20.35
C ALA A 50 -38.94 -9.97 19.13
N GLY A 51 -39.07 -10.98 18.27
CA GLY A 51 -38.30 -11.05 17.03
C GLY A 51 -38.65 -9.94 16.03
N ARG A 52 -39.89 -9.43 16.02
CA ARG A 52 -40.28 -8.28 15.19
C ARG A 52 -39.65 -6.99 15.70
N PHE A 53 -39.61 -6.76 17.01
CA PHE A 53 -38.94 -5.60 17.61
C PHE A 53 -37.44 -5.56 17.30
N THR A 54 -36.73 -6.69 17.46
CA THR A 54 -35.29 -6.77 17.14
C THR A 54 -35.00 -6.44 15.67
N ARG A 55 -35.85 -6.90 14.74
CA ARG A 55 -35.71 -6.57 13.32
C ARG A 55 -35.97 -5.09 13.06
N ALA A 56 -36.95 -4.48 13.72
CA ALA A 56 -37.20 -3.05 13.62
C ALA A 56 -36.01 -2.22 14.13
N LEU A 57 -35.45 -2.54 15.31
CA LEU A 57 -34.28 -1.86 15.88
C LEU A 57 -33.03 -2.04 15.02
N THR A 58 -32.79 -3.25 14.50
CA THR A 58 -31.68 -3.50 13.57
C THR A 58 -31.83 -2.66 12.29
N SER A 59 -33.03 -2.62 11.72
CA SER A 59 -33.30 -1.80 10.53
C SER A 59 -33.08 -0.31 10.80
N ALA A 60 -33.47 0.17 12.00
CA ALA A 60 -33.26 1.55 12.42
C ALA A 60 -31.77 1.88 12.61
N LEU A 61 -30.96 0.98 13.19
CA LEU A 61 -29.50 1.13 13.34
C LEU A 61 -28.77 1.15 12.00
N VAL A 62 -29.14 0.25 11.08
CA VAL A 62 -28.60 0.24 9.71
C VAL A 62 -28.92 1.54 8.98
N ALA A 63 -30.12 2.10 9.18
CA ALA A 63 -30.48 3.40 8.62
C ALA A 63 -29.65 4.57 9.18
N GLN A 64 -29.05 4.42 10.36
CA GLN A 64 -28.09 5.37 10.94
C GLN A 64 -26.63 5.09 10.53
N ASN A 65 -26.42 4.26 9.50
CA ASN A 65 -25.09 3.78 9.04
C ASN A 65 -24.29 3.02 10.11
N VAL A 66 -24.94 2.55 11.17
CA VAL A 66 -24.34 1.58 12.10
C VAL A 66 -24.56 0.20 11.50
N PRO A 67 -23.51 -0.53 11.10
CA PRO A 67 -23.68 -1.80 10.41
C PRO A 67 -24.17 -2.86 11.41
N ALA A 68 -25.49 -2.96 11.61
CA ALA A 68 -26.10 -3.80 12.64
C ALA A 68 -26.77 -5.06 12.08
N VAL A 69 -26.84 -6.14 12.88
CA VAL A 69 -27.47 -7.41 12.47
C VAL A 69 -28.33 -8.00 13.59
N SER A 70 -29.58 -8.37 13.25
CA SER A 70 -30.57 -8.96 14.15
C SER A 70 -30.24 -10.41 14.49
N ARG A 71 -29.29 -10.63 15.38
CA ARG A 71 -28.87 -11.96 15.84
C ARG A 71 -28.28 -11.92 17.25
N ALA A 72 -28.17 -13.09 17.87
CA ALA A 72 -27.39 -13.22 19.09
C ALA A 72 -25.92 -12.81 18.84
N PRO A 73 -25.27 -12.13 19.80
CA PRO A 73 -23.89 -11.72 19.67
C PRO A 73 -22.95 -12.93 19.56
N SER A 74 -21.99 -12.84 18.66
CA SER A 74 -20.86 -13.76 18.57
C SER A 74 -19.63 -13.17 19.26
N LEU A 75 -18.65 -14.01 19.53
CA LEU A 75 -17.39 -13.60 20.15
C LEU A 75 -16.72 -12.52 19.29
N GLY A 76 -16.41 -11.37 19.88
CA GLY A 76 -15.82 -10.23 19.16
C GLY A 76 -16.85 -9.21 18.63
N ASP A 77 -18.13 -9.56 18.58
CA ASP A 77 -19.17 -8.60 18.24
C ASP A 77 -19.31 -7.57 19.35
N TRP A 78 -19.50 -6.34 18.93
CA TRP A 78 -20.18 -5.38 19.78
C TRP A 78 -21.66 -5.68 19.69
N TRP A 79 -22.40 -5.51 20.78
CA TRP A 79 -23.81 -5.87 20.78
C TRP A 79 -24.64 -5.03 21.73
N LEU A 80 -25.95 -5.04 21.50
CA LEU A 80 -26.90 -4.35 22.35
C LEU A 80 -27.55 -5.32 23.32
N ASP A 81 -27.33 -5.09 24.61
CA ASP A 81 -28.15 -5.72 25.64
C ASP A 81 -29.42 -4.88 25.87
N LEU A 82 -30.57 -5.55 26.02
CA LEU A 82 -31.88 -4.89 26.05
C LEU A 82 -32.78 -5.51 27.13
N GLU A 83 -33.22 -4.68 28.07
CA GLU A 83 -34.09 -5.08 29.19
C GLU A 83 -35.30 -4.14 29.32
N ALA A 84 -36.38 -4.57 29.98
CA ALA A 84 -37.46 -3.66 30.37
C ALA A 84 -38.04 -3.92 31.76
N HIS A 85 -38.48 -2.83 32.38
CA HIS A 85 -38.99 -2.84 33.75
C HIS A 85 -40.32 -2.06 33.85
N PRO A 86 -41.33 -2.59 34.57
CA PRO A 86 -42.58 -1.89 34.80
C PRO A 86 -42.40 -0.78 35.83
N LYS A 87 -43.00 0.38 35.58
CA LYS A 87 -43.01 1.52 36.49
C LYS A 87 -44.30 2.31 36.36
N ASP A 88 -45.08 2.40 37.43
CA ASP A 88 -46.29 3.24 37.55
C ASP A 88 -47.33 3.09 36.41
N GLY A 89 -47.50 1.88 35.89
CA GLY A 89 -48.43 1.59 34.78
C GLY A 89 -47.82 1.68 33.38
N PHE A 90 -46.53 2.01 33.28
CA PHE A 90 -45.75 2.07 32.04
C PHE A 90 -44.63 1.02 32.03
N MET A 91 -44.03 0.81 30.87
CA MET A 91 -42.85 -0.03 30.61
C MET A 91 -41.74 0.84 30.03
N ILE A 92 -40.52 0.70 30.55
CA ILE A 92 -39.32 1.43 30.10
C ILE A 92 -38.30 0.42 29.60
N ALA A 93 -37.70 0.67 28.42
CA ALA A 93 -36.66 -0.17 27.83
C ALA A 93 -35.27 0.43 28.07
N HIS A 94 -34.36 -0.37 28.62
CA HIS A 94 -32.95 -0.04 28.84
C HIS A 94 -32.08 -0.68 27.75
N TYR A 95 -31.05 0.03 27.28
CA TYR A 95 -30.06 -0.49 26.34
C TYR A 95 -28.62 -0.27 26.81
N ALA A 96 -27.77 -1.26 26.60
CA ALA A 96 -26.33 -1.17 26.85
C ALA A 96 -25.53 -1.60 25.62
N ILE A 97 -24.55 -0.78 25.22
CA ILE A 97 -23.56 -1.11 24.19
C ILE A 97 -22.44 -1.89 24.84
N MET A 98 -22.43 -3.18 24.53
CA MET A 98 -21.44 -4.12 25.01
C MET A 98 -20.28 -4.15 24.02
N GLY A 99 -19.07 -3.92 24.50
CA GLY A 99 -17.87 -4.14 23.72
C GLY A 99 -17.61 -5.63 23.51
N ALA A 100 -16.70 -5.97 22.61
CA ALA A 100 -16.28 -7.35 22.31
C ALA A 100 -15.86 -8.19 23.54
N ASN A 101 -15.49 -7.54 24.65
CA ASN A 101 -15.12 -8.16 25.93
C ASN A 101 -16.28 -8.25 26.93
N ASN A 102 -17.52 -7.95 26.52
CA ASN A 102 -18.71 -7.84 27.35
C ASN A 102 -18.62 -6.78 28.47
N VAL A 103 -17.74 -5.79 28.30
CA VAL A 103 -17.73 -4.60 29.16
C VAL A 103 -18.58 -3.53 28.51
N ILE A 104 -19.46 -2.92 29.30
CA ILE A 104 -20.30 -1.80 28.88
C ILE A 104 -19.40 -0.66 28.42
N GLN A 105 -19.55 -0.27 27.16
CA GLN A 105 -18.85 0.87 26.56
C GLN A 105 -19.71 2.14 26.64
N SER A 106 -21.04 1.99 26.62
CA SER A 106 -22.03 3.04 26.84
C SER A 106 -23.41 2.42 27.13
N GLN A 107 -24.35 3.14 27.76
CA GLN A 107 -25.71 2.64 28.06
C GLN A 107 -26.72 3.80 28.23
N GLY A 108 -28.03 3.53 28.13
CA GLY A 108 -29.11 4.51 28.27
C GLY A 108 -30.52 3.90 28.36
N ASP A 109 -31.52 4.74 28.60
CA ASP A 109 -32.94 4.36 28.69
C ASP A 109 -33.75 5.04 27.56
N ALA A 110 -34.80 4.36 27.07
CA ALA A 110 -35.80 4.91 26.14
C ALA A 110 -37.03 5.46 26.88
N ASP A 111 -37.86 6.23 26.19
CA ASP A 111 -39.06 6.84 26.79
C ASP A 111 -40.14 5.81 27.24
N PRO A 112 -40.95 6.12 28.29
CA PRO A 112 -41.95 5.18 28.82
C PRO A 112 -43.14 4.92 27.89
N VAL A 113 -43.55 3.66 27.78
CA VAL A 113 -44.70 3.22 26.96
C VAL A 113 -45.79 2.58 27.81
N ASP A 114 -47.07 2.76 27.45
CA ASP A 114 -48.21 2.18 28.18
C ASP A 114 -48.08 0.66 28.32
N LYS A 115 -48.20 0.17 29.55
CA LYS A 115 -47.96 -1.25 29.85
C LYS A 115 -48.98 -2.16 29.19
N ALA A 116 -50.25 -1.75 29.08
CA ALA A 116 -51.27 -2.59 28.45
C ALA A 116 -51.00 -2.79 26.94
N SER A 117 -50.39 -1.80 26.29
CA SER A 117 -49.97 -1.85 24.89
C SER A 117 -48.71 -2.70 24.71
N TRP A 118 -47.76 -2.58 25.63
CA TRP A 118 -46.57 -3.45 25.71
C TRP A 118 -46.94 -4.93 25.92
N ASP A 119 -47.82 -5.20 26.89
CA ASP A 119 -48.28 -6.55 27.27
C ASP A 119 -49.16 -7.20 26.18
N LYS A 120 -49.65 -6.43 25.21
CA LYS A 120 -50.33 -6.95 24.00
C LYS A 120 -49.38 -7.13 22.82
N GLY A 121 -48.15 -6.63 22.92
CA GLY A 121 -47.19 -6.66 21.83
C GLY A 121 -47.61 -5.76 20.66
N ASP A 122 -48.17 -4.59 20.97
CA ASP A 122 -48.60 -3.62 19.97
C ASP A 122 -47.44 -3.22 19.05
N HIS A 123 -47.68 -3.27 17.74
CA HIS A 123 -46.64 -3.12 16.73
C HIS A 123 -46.08 -1.70 16.70
N ASP A 124 -46.94 -0.70 16.83
CA ASP A 124 -46.56 0.70 16.65
C ASP A 124 -45.83 1.22 17.88
N ALA A 125 -46.23 0.76 19.07
CA ALA A 125 -45.51 0.98 20.31
C ALA A 125 -44.06 0.46 20.25
N LEU A 126 -43.85 -0.79 19.82
CA LEU A 126 -42.52 -1.39 19.74
C LEU A 126 -41.63 -0.75 18.66
N ASN A 127 -42.20 -0.36 17.52
CA ASN A 127 -41.43 0.31 16.47
C ASN A 127 -40.98 1.72 16.88
N THR A 128 -41.78 2.42 17.70
CA THR A 128 -41.43 3.76 18.21
C THR A 128 -40.16 3.72 19.06
N ILE A 129 -40.07 2.75 19.98
CA ILE A 129 -38.89 2.56 20.84
C ILE A 129 -37.63 2.18 20.02
N ALA A 130 -37.80 1.35 18.99
CA ALA A 130 -36.70 0.97 18.11
C ALA A 130 -36.09 2.16 17.36
N LEU A 131 -36.94 3.10 16.94
CA LEU A 131 -36.51 4.32 16.24
C LEU A 131 -35.84 5.34 17.18
N GLU A 132 -36.10 5.27 18.48
CA GLU A 132 -35.50 6.14 19.48
C GLU A 132 -34.12 5.67 19.95
N ILE A 133 -33.95 4.36 20.18
CA ILE A 133 -32.68 3.78 20.67
C ILE A 133 -31.56 3.88 19.62
N ALA A 134 -31.89 3.72 18.33
CA ALA A 134 -30.89 3.59 17.27
C ALA A 134 -29.96 4.82 17.09
N PRO A 135 -30.46 6.07 17.04
CA PRO A 135 -29.61 7.26 16.95
C PRO A 135 -28.68 7.45 18.15
N ALA A 136 -29.15 7.16 19.36
CA ALA A 136 -28.37 7.34 20.58
C ALA A 136 -27.18 6.34 20.65
N VAL A 137 -27.38 5.12 20.17
CA VAL A 137 -26.32 4.10 20.04
C VAL A 137 -25.26 4.50 19.00
N ALA A 138 -25.67 5.08 17.86
CA ALA A 138 -24.75 5.50 16.79
C ALA A 138 -23.77 6.59 17.24
N HIS A 139 -24.26 7.57 18.00
CA HIS A 139 -23.44 8.67 18.49
C HIS A 139 -22.34 8.20 19.46
N ALA A 140 -22.70 7.34 20.42
CA ALA A 140 -21.77 6.81 21.41
C ALA A 140 -20.61 5.99 20.79
N LEU A 141 -20.84 5.28 19.69
CA LEU A 141 -19.80 4.50 18.99
C LEU A 141 -18.76 5.38 18.28
N SER A 142 -19.14 6.58 17.86
CA SER A 142 -18.26 7.50 17.13
C SER A 142 -17.24 8.16 18.07
N ASP A 143 -17.67 8.55 19.26
CA ASP A 143 -16.81 9.21 20.25
C ASP A 143 -15.71 8.27 20.79
N ILE A 144 -16.02 6.98 20.93
CA ILE A 144 -15.04 5.95 21.36
C ILE A 144 -13.92 5.73 20.32
N GLN A 145 -14.17 6.00 19.04
CA GLN A 145 -13.18 5.85 17.97
C GLN A 145 -12.21 7.04 17.90
N ALA A 146 -12.68 8.26 18.17
CA ALA A 146 -11.87 9.47 18.07
C ALA A 146 -10.79 9.56 19.17
N ASP A 147 -11.09 9.14 20.39
CA ASP A 147 -10.18 9.27 21.54
C ASP A 147 -8.96 8.33 21.44
N ARG A 148 -9.09 7.20 20.72
CA ARG A 148 -8.00 6.23 20.49
C ARG A 148 -6.95 6.68 19.47
N MET A 149 -7.27 7.65 18.62
CA MET A 149 -6.39 8.11 17.53
C MET A 149 -5.37 9.18 17.98
N ILE A 150 -5.62 9.87 19.09
CA ILE A 150 -4.89 11.10 19.45
C ILE A 150 -3.59 10.82 20.27
N HIS A 151 -3.37 9.59 20.74
CA HIS A 151 -2.37 9.33 21.81
C HIS A 151 -1.30 8.22 21.56
N ASP A 152 -0.96 7.81 20.32
CA ASP A 152 0.05 6.73 20.09
C ASP A 152 1.42 7.20 19.53
N PRO A 153 2.55 6.97 20.24
CA PRO A 153 3.93 7.24 19.81
C PRO A 153 4.55 6.32 18.72
N MET A 154 3.83 5.35 18.14
CA MET A 154 4.38 4.23 17.33
C MET A 154 4.46 4.45 15.79
N SER A 155 5.15 5.48 15.30
CA SER A 155 5.33 5.69 13.83
C SER A 155 6.28 4.68 13.15
N LEU A 156 5.89 4.15 11.97
CA LEU A 156 6.54 3.08 11.19
C LEU A 156 7.75 3.50 10.33
N GLN A 157 8.22 4.74 10.38
CA GLN A 157 9.19 5.30 9.41
C GLN A 157 10.68 4.91 9.59
N SER A 158 11.06 3.83 10.30
CA SER A 158 12.48 3.66 10.70
C SER A 158 13.11 2.25 10.70
N ARG A 159 12.48 1.20 10.15
CA ARG A 159 13.00 -0.19 10.22
C ARG A 159 12.25 -1.19 9.31
N PRO A 160 12.80 -2.40 9.03
CA PRO A 160 12.10 -3.40 8.22
C PRO A 160 10.80 -3.84 8.84
N SER A 161 9.88 -4.20 7.94
CA SER A 161 8.64 -4.89 8.24
C SER A 161 8.93 -6.24 8.91
N ARG A 162 8.67 -6.31 10.21
CA ARG A 162 8.66 -7.52 11.01
C ARG A 162 7.29 -8.17 10.87
N VAL A 163 7.24 -9.42 10.45
CA VAL A 163 6.00 -10.09 10.07
C VAL A 163 5.82 -11.29 10.98
N TYR A 164 4.63 -11.50 11.50
CA TYR A 164 4.32 -12.62 12.37
C TYR A 164 3.18 -13.44 11.78
N LEU A 165 3.45 -14.70 11.44
CA LEU A 165 2.38 -15.65 11.13
C LEU A 165 1.68 -16.02 12.44
N GLN A 166 0.52 -15.41 12.64
CA GLN A 166 -0.25 -15.50 13.86
C GLN A 166 -1.04 -16.80 13.93
N SER A 167 -1.66 -17.22 12.82
CA SER A 167 -2.42 -18.46 12.80
C SER A 167 -2.59 -19.04 11.40
N VAL A 168 -2.71 -20.36 11.33
CA VAL A 168 -3.28 -21.07 10.18
C VAL A 168 -4.43 -21.92 10.72
N THR A 169 -5.60 -21.78 10.14
CA THR A 169 -6.84 -22.41 10.62
C THR A 169 -7.65 -23.00 9.47
N GLY A 170 -8.48 -23.99 9.77
CA GLY A 170 -9.39 -24.61 8.81
C GLY A 170 -8.81 -25.78 8.00
N ALA A 171 -7.49 -25.99 8.00
CA ALA A 171 -6.90 -27.11 7.28
C ALA A 171 -7.12 -28.44 8.05
N PRO A 172 -7.71 -29.47 7.41
CA PRO A 172 -7.88 -30.79 8.03
C PRO A 172 -6.54 -31.53 8.24
N GLY A 173 -6.60 -32.61 9.02
CA GLY A 173 -5.42 -33.42 9.32
C GLY A 173 -4.33 -32.61 10.02
N ASP A 174 -3.09 -32.73 9.54
CA ASP A 174 -1.94 -31.95 10.02
C ASP A 174 -1.71 -30.62 9.27
N GLY A 175 -2.65 -30.21 8.42
CA GLY A 175 -2.48 -29.09 7.49
C GLY A 175 -2.20 -27.75 8.16
N ASN A 176 -2.85 -27.42 9.27
CA ASN A 176 -2.60 -26.15 9.98
C ASN A 176 -1.13 -26.07 10.45
N LEU A 177 -0.59 -27.18 10.94
CA LEU A 177 0.77 -27.28 11.44
C LEU A 177 1.80 -27.26 10.31
N LEU A 178 1.57 -28.03 9.24
CA LEU A 178 2.50 -28.13 8.13
C LEU A 178 2.51 -26.86 7.26
N LEU A 179 1.35 -26.24 7.02
CA LEU A 179 1.26 -24.98 6.28
C LEU A 179 1.93 -23.84 7.07
N SER A 180 1.75 -23.80 8.40
CA SER A 180 2.47 -22.87 9.27
C SER A 180 3.98 -23.05 9.15
N ARG A 181 4.49 -24.28 9.30
CA ARG A 181 5.93 -24.59 9.22
C ARG A 181 6.52 -24.30 7.83
N ALA A 182 5.79 -24.67 6.79
CA ALA A 182 6.19 -24.41 5.41
C ALA A 182 6.31 -22.90 5.15
N PHE A 183 5.38 -22.09 5.66
CA PHE A 183 5.41 -20.64 5.53
C PHE A 183 6.67 -19.99 6.11
N TYR A 184 7.15 -20.44 7.27
CA TYR A 184 8.41 -19.96 7.85
C TYR A 184 9.65 -20.21 6.97
N THR A 185 9.55 -21.17 6.05
CA THR A 185 10.61 -21.51 5.10
C THR A 185 10.40 -20.82 3.75
N ALA A 186 9.15 -20.60 3.37
CA ALA A 186 8.71 -20.08 2.08
C ALA A 186 8.65 -18.55 1.99
N TYR A 187 8.47 -17.85 3.11
CA TYR A 187 8.46 -16.39 3.10
C TYR A 187 9.83 -15.84 2.68
N PRO A 188 9.90 -14.95 1.67
CA PRO A 188 11.16 -14.44 1.17
C PRO A 188 11.95 -13.78 2.30
N LYS A 189 13.16 -14.27 2.55
CA LYS A 189 14.01 -13.75 3.64
C LYS A 189 14.33 -12.26 3.44
N ASP A 190 14.17 -11.82 2.19
CA ASP A 190 14.35 -10.49 1.66
C ASP A 190 13.18 -9.53 1.71
N ALA A 191 11.99 -10.01 2.01
CA ALA A 191 10.81 -9.16 2.09
C ALA A 191 10.45 -8.68 3.50
N GLY A 192 10.86 -9.39 4.56
CA GLY A 192 10.40 -9.11 5.93
C GLY A 192 11.08 -10.00 6.99
N THR A 193 11.09 -9.58 8.26
CA THR A 193 11.61 -10.39 9.37
C THR A 193 10.49 -11.27 9.89
N LEU A 194 10.48 -12.56 9.53
CA LEU A 194 9.52 -13.45 10.15
C LEU A 194 9.87 -13.68 11.61
N LEU A 195 9.03 -13.16 12.50
CA LEU A 195 9.17 -13.36 13.93
C LEU A 195 8.55 -14.70 14.31
N THR A 196 9.11 -15.34 15.34
CA THR A 196 8.55 -16.57 15.94
C THR A 196 7.53 -16.27 17.05
N ASN A 197 7.33 -15.00 17.38
CA ASN A 197 6.34 -14.52 18.33
C ASN A 197 5.83 -13.13 17.94
N LEU A 198 4.66 -12.75 18.49
CA LEU A 198 3.95 -11.51 18.18
C LEU A 198 4.72 -10.24 18.57
N HIS A 199 5.67 -10.33 19.51
CA HIS A 199 6.26 -9.15 20.14
C HIS A 199 7.17 -8.39 19.16
N GLY A 200 6.73 -7.19 18.78
CA GLY A 200 7.46 -6.30 17.88
C GLY A 200 7.23 -6.58 16.39
N ALA A 201 6.19 -7.34 16.01
CA ALA A 201 5.74 -7.47 14.63
C ALA A 201 5.07 -6.16 14.15
N ASP A 202 5.21 -5.83 12.87
CA ASP A 202 4.54 -4.76 12.11
C ASP A 202 3.33 -5.27 11.32
N PHE A 203 3.37 -6.53 10.89
CA PHE A 203 2.29 -7.17 10.17
C PHE A 203 1.99 -8.57 10.73
N LEU A 204 0.71 -8.91 10.80
CA LEU A 204 0.16 -10.21 11.19
C LEU A 204 -0.31 -10.93 9.95
N ILE A 205 -0.02 -12.22 9.89
CA ILE A 205 -0.58 -13.10 8.87
C ILE A 205 -1.52 -14.09 9.55
N ASN A 206 -2.77 -14.08 9.14
CA ASN A 206 -3.76 -15.07 9.53
C ASN A 206 -4.20 -15.83 8.29
N THR A 207 -4.09 -17.15 8.34
CA THR A 207 -4.42 -18.01 7.20
C THR A 207 -5.69 -18.80 7.49
N GLU A 208 -6.65 -18.72 6.58
CA GLU A 208 -7.85 -19.52 6.58
C GLU A 208 -7.80 -20.53 5.44
N VAL A 209 -8.14 -21.78 5.72
CA VAL A 209 -8.28 -22.84 4.72
C VAL A 209 -9.72 -23.33 4.72
N ASN A 210 -10.38 -23.20 3.58
CA ASN A 210 -11.72 -23.68 3.34
C ASN A 210 -11.70 -24.86 2.35
N LEU A 211 -12.52 -25.87 2.60
CA LEU A 211 -12.74 -27.02 1.71
C LEU A 211 -14.21 -27.13 1.36
N ASN A 212 -14.53 -26.89 0.09
CA ASN A 212 -15.89 -26.93 -0.42
C ASN A 212 -16.08 -28.11 -1.38
N PRO A 213 -17.28 -28.71 -1.49
CA PRO A 213 -17.55 -29.71 -2.52
C PRO A 213 -17.37 -29.12 -3.93
N ALA A 214 -16.72 -29.86 -4.82
CA ALA A 214 -16.55 -29.47 -6.22
C ALA A 214 -17.22 -30.48 -7.17
N PRO A 215 -17.57 -30.07 -8.40
CA PRO A 215 -18.06 -31.01 -9.41
C PRO A 215 -17.10 -32.20 -9.59
N PRO A 216 -17.61 -33.42 -9.83
CA PRO A 216 -16.76 -34.58 -10.08
C PRO A 216 -15.81 -34.34 -11.25
N ASP A 217 -14.65 -34.99 -11.21
CA ASP A 217 -13.72 -34.92 -12.33
C ASP A 217 -14.28 -35.60 -13.59
N SER A 218 -13.55 -35.51 -14.71
CA SER A 218 -13.93 -36.14 -15.97
C SER A 218 -14.12 -37.67 -15.91
N GLN A 219 -13.66 -38.33 -14.84
CA GLN A 219 -13.80 -39.77 -14.59
C GLN A 219 -14.93 -40.07 -13.58
N GLY A 220 -15.63 -39.04 -13.10
CA GLY A 220 -16.72 -39.16 -12.15
C GLY A 220 -16.26 -39.29 -10.69
N HIS A 221 -14.98 -39.09 -10.39
CA HIS A 221 -14.50 -39.13 -9.01
C HIS A 221 -14.89 -37.87 -8.25
N PRO A 222 -15.27 -37.98 -6.96
CA PRO A 222 -15.63 -36.83 -6.15
C PRO A 222 -14.42 -35.91 -5.93
N GLN A 223 -14.64 -34.61 -6.07
CA GLN A 223 -13.63 -33.56 -5.88
C GLN A 223 -14.06 -32.59 -4.78
N GLN A 224 -13.08 -31.89 -4.22
CA GLN A 224 -13.25 -30.75 -3.33
C GLN A 224 -12.45 -29.57 -3.88
N GLN A 225 -12.93 -28.36 -3.63
CA GLN A 225 -12.21 -27.13 -3.87
C GLN A 225 -11.59 -26.68 -2.56
N ILE A 226 -10.27 -26.56 -2.54
CA ILE A 226 -9.53 -25.96 -1.44
C ILE A 226 -9.33 -24.47 -1.74
N GLU A 227 -9.57 -23.63 -0.75
CA GLU A 227 -9.30 -22.20 -0.78
C GLU A 227 -8.42 -21.86 0.44
N ILE A 228 -7.26 -21.25 0.21
CA ILE A 228 -6.32 -20.82 1.26
C ILE A 228 -6.20 -19.31 1.17
N ILE A 229 -6.61 -18.59 2.20
CA ILE A 229 -6.62 -17.13 2.27
C ILE A 229 -5.61 -16.68 3.32
N TRP A 230 -4.61 -15.92 2.91
CA TRP A 230 -3.58 -15.36 3.79
C TRP A 230 -3.85 -13.88 4.01
N HIS A 231 -4.52 -13.55 5.10
CA HIS A 231 -4.83 -12.17 5.49
C HIS A 231 -3.60 -11.50 6.10
N VAL A 232 -3.18 -10.38 5.53
CA VAL A 232 -2.10 -9.53 6.04
C VAL A 232 -2.72 -8.36 6.75
N GLN A 233 -2.42 -8.18 8.03
CA GLN A 233 -2.95 -7.10 8.85
C GLN A 233 -1.82 -6.29 9.45
N ALA A 234 -1.91 -4.96 9.51
CA ALA A 234 -0.93 -4.18 10.26
C ALA A 234 -1.12 -4.44 11.76
N THR A 235 -0.06 -4.62 12.52
CA THR A 235 -0.16 -4.94 13.97
C THR A 235 -0.62 -3.77 14.81
N MET A 236 -0.39 -2.54 14.34
CA MET A 236 -0.68 -1.31 15.06
C MET A 236 -2.19 -1.09 15.23
N ASP A 237 -2.98 -1.38 14.19
CA ASP A 237 -4.43 -1.18 14.16
C ASP A 237 -5.24 -2.45 13.81
N LYS A 238 -4.56 -3.59 13.58
CA LYS A 238 -5.10 -4.90 13.17
C LYS A 238 -5.93 -4.86 11.89
N LYS A 239 -5.71 -3.82 11.09
CA LYS A 239 -6.46 -3.52 9.89
C LYS A 239 -5.86 -4.32 8.72
N GLU A 240 -6.70 -5.02 7.97
CA GLU A 240 -6.27 -5.80 6.81
C GLU A 240 -5.65 -4.92 5.70
N VAL A 241 -4.35 -5.07 5.52
CA VAL A 241 -3.52 -4.40 4.52
C VAL A 241 -3.71 -5.05 3.14
N GLY A 242 -4.13 -6.31 3.12
CA GLY A 242 -4.52 -7.07 1.93
C GLY A 242 -4.55 -8.56 2.23
N ALA A 243 -4.98 -9.38 1.28
CA ALA A 243 -4.98 -10.83 1.41
C ALA A 243 -4.49 -11.52 0.13
N ALA A 244 -3.76 -12.62 0.29
CA ALA A 244 -3.39 -13.50 -0.81
C ALA A 244 -4.28 -14.75 -0.77
N THR A 245 -5.07 -14.98 -1.81
CA THR A 245 -6.00 -16.13 -1.88
C THR A 245 -5.56 -17.12 -2.95
N GLN A 246 -5.53 -18.40 -2.60
CA GLN A 246 -5.20 -19.53 -3.47
C GLN A 246 -6.41 -20.45 -3.54
N ILE A 247 -6.79 -20.91 -4.73
CA ILE A 247 -7.96 -21.77 -4.90
C ILE A 247 -7.58 -22.92 -5.83
N HIS A 248 -7.79 -24.18 -5.44
CA HIS A 248 -7.49 -25.34 -6.27
C HIS A 248 -8.56 -26.43 -6.15
N ALA A 249 -8.71 -27.26 -7.18
CA ALA A 249 -9.50 -28.49 -7.11
C ALA A 249 -8.59 -29.66 -6.70
N ILE A 250 -9.04 -30.47 -5.74
CA ILE A 250 -8.34 -31.62 -5.20
C ILE A 250 -9.27 -32.84 -5.11
N PRO A 251 -8.75 -34.08 -5.16
CA PRO A 251 -9.57 -35.26 -4.90
C PRO A 251 -10.19 -35.18 -3.51
N ALA A 252 -11.47 -35.54 -3.40
CA ALA A 252 -12.17 -35.47 -2.13
C ALA A 252 -11.46 -36.32 -1.05
N HIS A 253 -11.34 -35.77 0.17
CA HIS A 253 -10.70 -36.38 1.33
C HIS A 253 -9.18 -36.61 1.20
N SER A 254 -8.54 -36.16 0.13
CA SER A 254 -7.09 -36.36 -0.08
C SER A 254 -6.22 -35.62 0.94
N LEU A 255 -6.73 -34.57 1.56
CA LEU A 255 -6.04 -33.75 2.55
C LEU A 255 -6.55 -33.95 3.97
N ASP A 256 -7.39 -34.96 4.22
CA ASP A 256 -7.96 -35.22 5.56
C ASP A 256 -6.91 -35.70 6.58
N GLY A 257 -5.75 -36.16 6.08
CA GLY A 257 -4.65 -36.74 6.87
C GLY A 257 -3.36 -35.93 6.85
N ASN A 258 -2.51 -36.13 5.85
CA ASN A 258 -1.17 -35.54 5.77
C ASN A 258 -1.06 -34.58 4.59
N TRP A 259 -0.63 -33.35 4.86
CA TRP A 259 -0.48 -32.29 3.87
C TRP A 259 0.89 -32.25 3.18
N GLY A 260 1.96 -32.76 3.83
CA GLY A 260 3.31 -32.92 3.26
C GLY A 260 3.74 -31.85 2.23
N ASP A 261 3.95 -32.29 0.99
CA ASP A 261 4.41 -31.46 -0.12
C ASP A 261 3.38 -30.39 -0.56
N THR A 262 2.09 -30.63 -0.34
CA THR A 262 1.01 -29.67 -0.66
C THR A 262 1.12 -28.41 0.20
N ALA A 263 1.44 -28.55 1.49
CA ALA A 263 1.69 -27.41 2.37
C ALA A 263 2.91 -26.58 1.93
N ILE A 264 3.96 -27.24 1.43
CA ILE A 264 5.17 -26.59 0.92
C ILE A 264 4.86 -25.80 -0.36
N ALA A 265 4.12 -26.40 -1.29
CA ALA A 265 3.71 -25.72 -2.52
C ALA A 265 2.84 -24.49 -2.25
N ALA A 266 1.80 -24.63 -1.41
CA ALA A 266 0.91 -23.52 -1.06
C ALA A 266 1.66 -22.37 -0.38
N ALA A 267 2.56 -22.67 0.55
CA ALA A 267 3.35 -21.65 1.24
C ALA A 267 4.34 -20.92 0.30
N ASN A 268 4.99 -21.62 -0.63
CA ASN A 268 5.93 -21.05 -1.61
C ASN A 268 5.27 -20.07 -2.58
N GLU A 269 3.99 -20.25 -2.86
CA GLU A 269 3.21 -19.33 -3.69
C GLU A 269 2.68 -18.14 -2.87
N ALA A 270 2.27 -18.35 -1.62
CA ALA A 270 1.76 -17.29 -0.76
C ALA A 270 2.82 -16.31 -0.24
N GLY A 271 4.05 -16.80 0.02
CA GLY A 271 5.14 -16.00 0.59
C GLY A 271 5.45 -14.71 -0.20
N PRO A 272 5.72 -14.79 -1.52
CA PRO A 272 5.95 -13.62 -2.36
C PRO A 272 4.72 -12.69 -2.49
N ALA A 273 3.51 -13.22 -2.52
CA ALA A 273 2.28 -12.41 -2.62
C ALA A 273 2.05 -11.56 -1.36
N ILE A 274 2.28 -12.13 -0.17
CA ILE A 274 2.18 -11.41 1.11
C ILE A 274 3.27 -10.37 1.27
N ALA A 275 4.50 -10.68 0.83
CA ALA A 275 5.58 -9.71 0.73
C ALA A 275 5.18 -8.49 -0.13
N GLN A 276 4.49 -8.72 -1.25
CA GLN A 276 4.04 -7.66 -2.13
C GLN A 276 2.93 -6.78 -1.52
N ILE A 277 1.98 -7.38 -0.80
CA ILE A 277 0.93 -6.65 -0.07
C ILE A 277 1.54 -5.67 0.94
N ILE A 278 2.55 -6.11 1.69
CA ILE A 278 3.26 -5.30 2.68
C ILE A 278 4.06 -4.16 2.03
N SER A 279 4.57 -4.43 0.83
CA SER A 279 5.38 -3.53 0.01
C SER A 279 4.55 -2.37 -0.61
N ASN A 280 3.27 -2.57 -0.93
CA ASN A 280 2.41 -1.56 -1.59
C ASN A 280 1.91 -0.39 -0.72
N TYR A 281 2.44 -0.19 0.49
CA TYR A 281 2.05 0.85 1.46
C TYR A 281 2.28 2.32 1.00
N THR A 282 3.00 2.56 -0.09
CA THR A 282 3.35 3.92 -0.60
C THR A 282 2.15 4.74 -1.09
N ALA A 283 1.06 4.07 -1.47
CA ALA A 283 -0.22 4.65 -1.85
C ALA A 283 -0.88 5.49 -0.75
N GLU A 284 -0.83 4.99 0.49
CA GLU A 284 -1.50 5.60 1.64
C GLU A 284 -0.82 6.91 2.01
N ALA A 285 0.51 6.97 1.93
CA ALA A 285 1.26 8.20 2.15
C ALA A 285 0.86 9.30 1.15
N ILE A 286 0.62 8.95 -0.11
CA ILE A 286 0.15 9.91 -1.13
C ILE A 286 -1.31 10.33 -0.86
N SER A 287 -2.17 9.39 -0.46
CA SER A 287 -3.55 9.68 -0.07
C SER A 287 -3.62 10.65 1.11
N GLN A 288 -2.80 10.44 2.15
CA GLN A 288 -2.68 11.33 3.30
C GLN A 288 -2.19 12.73 2.89
N GLU A 289 -1.16 12.82 2.05
CA GLU A 289 -0.61 14.09 1.56
C GLU A 289 -1.58 14.85 0.63
N THR A 290 -2.40 14.13 -0.12
CA THR A 290 -3.43 14.73 -0.98
C THR A 290 -4.68 15.13 -0.21
N GLY A 291 -4.99 14.42 0.89
CA GLY A 291 -6.27 14.51 1.60
C GLY A 291 -7.43 13.82 0.85
N ILE A 292 -7.12 13.01 -0.17
CA ILE A 292 -8.10 12.31 -1.01
C ILE A 292 -8.09 10.83 -0.61
N PRO A 293 -9.22 10.27 -0.15
CA PRO A 293 -9.27 8.86 0.23
C PRO A 293 -9.05 7.96 -0.98
N LEU A 294 -8.45 6.80 -0.73
CA LEU A 294 -8.30 5.76 -1.74
C LEU A 294 -9.67 5.22 -2.14
N CYS A 295 -9.90 5.13 -3.46
CA CYS A 295 -11.12 4.56 -4.00
C CYS A 295 -11.14 3.05 -3.78
N LYS A 296 -12.34 2.56 -3.46
CA LYS A 296 -12.60 1.17 -3.12
C LYS A 296 -12.48 0.29 -4.34
N SER A 297 -11.58 -0.68 -4.29
CA SER A 297 -11.37 -1.65 -5.36
C SER A 297 -11.09 -3.05 -4.80
N SER A 298 -11.39 -4.08 -5.59
CA SER A 298 -11.02 -5.47 -5.34
C SER A 298 -10.10 -5.92 -6.47
N ILE A 299 -8.83 -6.17 -6.15
CA ILE A 299 -7.86 -6.78 -7.06
C ILE A 299 -7.50 -8.15 -6.49
N ARG A 300 -7.72 -9.19 -7.27
CA ARG A 300 -7.54 -10.59 -6.86
C ARG A 300 -6.97 -11.41 -8.00
N ARG A 301 -6.47 -12.59 -7.68
CA ARG A 301 -6.00 -13.57 -8.66
C ARG A 301 -6.90 -14.79 -8.65
N PHE A 302 -7.15 -15.34 -9.84
CA PHE A 302 -7.75 -16.65 -9.98
C PHE A 302 -6.73 -17.76 -9.73
N ALA A 303 -7.22 -18.99 -9.57
CA ALA A 303 -6.45 -20.21 -9.32
C ALA A 303 -5.29 -20.45 -10.29
N ASP A 304 -5.43 -19.98 -11.52
CA ASP A 304 -4.47 -20.13 -12.63
C ASP A 304 -3.53 -18.93 -12.77
N GLY A 305 -3.61 -17.96 -11.85
CA GLY A 305 -2.78 -16.76 -11.81
C GLY A 305 -3.32 -15.58 -12.61
N GLU A 306 -4.47 -15.72 -13.29
CA GLU A 306 -5.10 -14.59 -13.99
C GLU A 306 -5.54 -13.51 -12.99
N ILE A 307 -5.30 -12.25 -13.35
CA ILE A 307 -5.64 -11.10 -12.53
C ILE A 307 -7.06 -10.64 -12.83
N PHE A 308 -7.82 -10.35 -11.77
CA PHE A 308 -9.15 -9.76 -11.84
C PHE A 308 -9.19 -8.46 -11.02
N ALA A 309 -9.71 -7.38 -11.61
CA ALA A 309 -9.91 -6.11 -10.94
C ALA A 309 -11.37 -5.66 -11.04
N GLU A 310 -11.93 -5.19 -9.92
CA GLU A 310 -13.28 -4.66 -9.80
C GLU A 310 -13.27 -3.35 -9.02
N LEU A 311 -13.89 -2.33 -9.59
CA LEU A 311 -14.08 -1.04 -8.95
C LEU A 311 -15.37 -1.09 -8.13
N LEU A 312 -15.28 -0.83 -6.83
CA LEU A 312 -16.41 -0.94 -5.90
C LEU A 312 -17.14 0.40 -5.70
N GLU A 313 -16.72 1.43 -6.43
CA GLU A 313 -17.27 2.78 -6.40
C GLU A 313 -17.55 3.29 -7.82
N ASN A 314 -18.44 4.27 -7.93
CA ASN A 314 -18.75 4.90 -9.21
C ASN A 314 -17.64 5.88 -9.59
N VAL A 315 -16.99 5.58 -10.72
CA VAL A 315 -15.89 6.37 -11.31
C VAL A 315 -16.33 7.19 -12.53
N ARG A 316 -17.62 7.16 -12.89
CA ARG A 316 -18.12 7.79 -14.12
C ARG A 316 -17.95 9.31 -14.08
N GLY A 317 -17.23 9.84 -15.06
CA GLY A 317 -17.01 11.28 -15.18
C GLY A 317 -15.91 11.84 -14.27
N GLU A 318 -15.28 10.99 -13.47
CA GLU A 318 -14.25 11.38 -12.49
C GLU A 318 -12.87 11.54 -13.16
N ASP A 319 -12.01 12.37 -12.55
CA ASP A 319 -10.58 12.44 -12.86
C ASP A 319 -9.83 11.49 -11.93
N VAL A 320 -9.24 10.44 -12.50
CA VAL A 320 -8.76 9.28 -11.75
C VAL A 320 -7.25 9.14 -11.88
N PHE A 321 -6.59 8.92 -10.75
CA PHE A 321 -5.15 8.66 -10.68
C PHE A 321 -4.92 7.24 -10.18
N VAL A 322 -4.26 6.40 -10.99
CA VAL A 322 -3.90 5.02 -10.62
C VAL A 322 -2.43 4.99 -10.26
N ILE A 323 -2.10 4.70 -9.00
CA ILE A 323 -0.71 4.69 -8.52
C ILE A 323 -0.20 3.25 -8.48
N GLN A 324 0.75 2.92 -9.36
CA GLN A 324 1.35 1.58 -9.42
C GLN A 324 2.76 1.66 -10.01
N SER A 325 3.77 1.32 -9.22
CA SER A 325 5.09 1.00 -9.75
C SER A 325 5.07 -0.35 -10.46
N THR A 326 5.83 -0.48 -11.54
CA THR A 326 5.97 -1.75 -12.29
C THR A 326 7.28 -2.46 -11.92
N CYS A 327 7.56 -2.51 -10.62
CA CYS A 327 8.69 -3.23 -10.03
C CYS A 327 8.40 -4.74 -9.94
N ALA A 328 9.34 -5.53 -9.41
CA ALA A 328 9.13 -6.97 -9.25
C ALA A 328 7.90 -7.28 -8.37
N PRO A 329 7.05 -8.27 -8.73
CA PRO A 329 7.04 -9.00 -10.01
C PRO A 329 6.55 -8.13 -11.19
N THR A 330 7.45 -7.83 -12.13
CA THR A 330 7.25 -6.76 -13.14
C THR A 330 6.04 -6.97 -14.04
N ASN A 331 5.86 -8.19 -14.53
CA ASN A 331 4.79 -8.49 -15.49
C ASN A 331 3.41 -8.48 -14.83
N ASP A 332 3.37 -8.96 -13.60
CA ASP A 332 2.18 -9.03 -12.77
C ASP A 332 1.66 -7.63 -12.44
N HIS A 333 2.52 -6.76 -11.92
CA HIS A 333 2.14 -5.36 -11.66
C HIS A 333 1.79 -4.60 -12.93
N LEU A 334 2.46 -4.89 -14.05
CA LEU A 334 2.10 -4.30 -15.33
C LEU A 334 0.70 -4.76 -15.77
N MET A 335 0.39 -6.05 -15.67
CA MET A 335 -0.93 -6.58 -16.03
C MET A 335 -2.02 -6.05 -15.10
N GLU A 336 -1.78 -5.98 -13.79
CA GLU A 336 -2.70 -5.35 -12.82
C GLU A 336 -3.02 -3.91 -13.21
N LEU A 337 -1.99 -3.10 -13.50
CA LEU A 337 -2.18 -1.73 -13.95
C LEU A 337 -3.01 -1.67 -15.25
N LEU A 338 -2.67 -2.47 -16.26
CA LEU A 338 -3.39 -2.49 -17.53
C LEU A 338 -4.88 -2.86 -17.36
N ILE A 339 -5.18 -3.84 -16.50
CA ILE A 339 -6.55 -4.29 -16.23
C ILE A 339 -7.34 -3.21 -15.48
N VAL A 340 -6.73 -2.54 -14.50
CA VAL A 340 -7.36 -1.42 -13.78
C VAL A 340 -7.64 -0.25 -14.71
N LEU A 341 -6.70 0.10 -15.60
CA LEU A 341 -6.90 1.15 -16.61
C LEU A 341 -8.07 0.82 -17.55
N ASP A 342 -8.17 -0.44 -18.02
CA ASP A 342 -9.28 -0.86 -18.86
C ASP A 342 -10.63 -0.85 -18.12
N ALA A 343 -10.65 -1.29 -16.85
CA ALA A 343 -11.84 -1.23 -16.00
C ALA A 343 -12.33 0.21 -15.80
N LEU A 344 -11.42 1.16 -15.58
CA LEU A 344 -11.73 2.58 -15.47
C LEU A 344 -12.28 3.18 -16.76
N ARG A 345 -11.65 2.85 -17.89
CA ARG A 345 -12.09 3.30 -19.21
C ARG A 345 -13.51 2.80 -19.50
N ARG A 346 -13.80 1.53 -19.24
CA ARG A 346 -15.15 0.95 -19.39
C ARG A 346 -16.13 1.48 -18.34
N GLY A 347 -15.65 1.80 -17.15
CA GLY A 347 -16.35 2.52 -16.10
C GLY A 347 -16.70 3.98 -16.46
N SER A 348 -16.25 4.46 -17.64
CA SER A 348 -16.50 5.80 -18.14
C SER A 348 -15.88 6.91 -17.28
N ALA A 349 -14.70 6.64 -16.69
CA ALA A 349 -13.87 7.70 -16.12
C ALA A 349 -13.60 8.79 -17.18
N LYS A 350 -13.62 10.06 -16.75
CA LYS A 350 -13.43 11.20 -17.68
C LYS A 350 -11.98 11.29 -18.15
N ARG A 351 -11.05 11.07 -17.22
CA ARG A 351 -9.61 11.08 -17.47
C ARG A 351 -8.93 10.11 -16.51
N ILE A 352 -7.95 9.38 -17.04
CA ILE A 352 -7.17 8.38 -16.31
C ILE A 352 -5.69 8.75 -16.42
N THR A 353 -5.07 9.07 -15.30
CA THR A 353 -3.62 9.31 -15.19
C THR A 353 -2.96 8.09 -14.55
N ALA A 354 -2.07 7.42 -15.28
CA ALA A 354 -1.24 6.35 -14.73
C ALA A 354 -0.04 6.98 -14.02
N VAL A 355 -0.02 6.89 -12.69
CA VAL A 355 1.08 7.34 -11.84
C VAL A 355 1.99 6.13 -11.58
N ILE A 356 3.16 6.10 -12.23
CA ILE A 356 4.09 4.98 -12.25
C ILE A 356 5.43 5.45 -11.66
N PRO A 357 5.61 5.46 -10.33
CA PRO A 357 6.84 5.98 -9.71
C PRO A 357 8.09 5.30 -10.23
N TYR A 358 8.05 3.97 -10.41
CA TYR A 358 9.09 3.21 -11.12
C TYR A 358 8.54 2.56 -12.39
N PHE A 359 9.09 2.97 -13.55
CA PHE A 359 8.76 2.43 -14.87
C PHE A 359 9.63 1.20 -15.19
N GLY A 360 9.07 0.01 -15.01
CA GLY A 360 9.67 -1.26 -15.42
C GLY A 360 9.98 -1.30 -16.91
N TYR A 361 10.92 -2.16 -17.32
CA TYR A 361 11.44 -2.24 -18.69
C TYR A 361 12.14 -0.96 -19.21
N ALA A 362 12.29 0.11 -18.44
CA ALA A 362 12.91 1.36 -18.88
C ALA A 362 14.33 1.23 -19.44
N ARG A 363 15.11 0.22 -19.01
CA ARG A 363 16.46 -0.09 -19.52
C ARG A 363 16.47 -0.79 -20.90
N GLN A 364 15.29 -1.05 -21.48
CA GLN A 364 15.09 -1.65 -22.80
C GLN A 364 14.45 -0.62 -23.74
N GLU A 365 14.96 0.61 -23.73
CA GLU A 365 14.52 1.78 -24.51
C GLU A 365 15.06 1.81 -25.93
N ARG A 366 16.04 0.96 -26.26
CA ARG A 366 16.63 0.87 -27.58
C ARG A 366 17.05 -0.56 -27.90
N LYS A 367 17.31 -0.82 -29.17
CA LYS A 367 17.90 -2.10 -29.59
C LYS A 367 19.36 -2.15 -29.15
N SER A 368 19.68 -3.05 -28.23
CA SER A 368 21.06 -3.34 -27.82
C SER A 368 21.81 -4.22 -28.83
N GLY A 369 21.08 -4.86 -29.75
CA GLY A 369 21.64 -5.68 -30.81
C GLY A 369 20.65 -5.98 -31.94
N PRO A 370 21.06 -6.76 -32.95
CA PRO A 370 20.14 -7.24 -33.97
C PRO A 370 19.05 -8.10 -33.32
N ARG A 371 17.79 -7.90 -33.75
CA ARG A 371 16.61 -8.68 -33.34
C ARG A 371 16.25 -8.65 -31.83
N THR A 372 16.64 -7.60 -31.10
CA THR A 372 16.15 -7.36 -29.73
C THR A 372 14.89 -6.48 -29.72
N PRO A 373 14.01 -6.59 -28.70
CA PRO A 373 12.85 -5.71 -28.57
C PRO A 373 13.24 -4.30 -28.12
N ILE A 374 12.27 -3.39 -28.18
CA ILE A 374 12.27 -2.10 -27.46
C ILE A 374 11.12 -2.20 -26.46
N SER A 375 11.31 -2.93 -25.37
CA SER A 375 10.23 -3.30 -24.45
C SER A 375 9.62 -2.09 -23.75
N ALA A 376 10.40 -1.03 -23.48
CA ALA A 376 9.84 0.21 -22.95
C ALA A 376 8.79 0.84 -23.89
N LYS A 377 9.01 0.78 -25.22
CA LYS A 377 8.01 1.23 -26.21
C LYS A 377 6.80 0.30 -26.27
N LEU A 378 7.00 -1.01 -26.13
CA LEU A 378 5.90 -1.96 -26.02
C LEU A 378 5.01 -1.65 -24.80
N VAL A 379 5.61 -1.44 -23.62
CA VAL A 379 4.89 -1.07 -22.39
C VAL A 379 4.16 0.25 -22.57
N ALA A 380 4.79 1.27 -23.17
CA ALA A 380 4.14 2.54 -23.47
C ALA A 380 2.89 2.38 -24.35
N ASN A 381 2.98 1.54 -25.39
CA ASN A 381 1.83 1.22 -26.24
C ASN A 381 0.71 0.53 -25.46
N LEU A 382 1.04 -0.44 -24.61
CA LEU A 382 0.05 -1.18 -23.82
C LEU A 382 -0.69 -0.25 -22.85
N LEU A 383 0.03 0.62 -22.14
CA LEU A 383 -0.58 1.59 -21.21
C LEU A 383 -1.53 2.55 -21.92
N THR A 384 -1.11 3.06 -23.08
CA THR A 384 -1.93 3.95 -23.92
C THR A 384 -3.18 3.22 -24.40
N GLU A 385 -3.03 1.99 -24.90
CA GLU A 385 -4.13 1.17 -25.43
C GLU A 385 -5.09 0.68 -24.34
N ALA A 386 -4.60 0.45 -23.12
CA ALA A 386 -5.43 0.09 -21.97
C ALA A 386 -6.36 1.23 -21.53
N GLY A 387 -5.98 2.49 -21.82
CA GLY A 387 -6.84 3.65 -21.59
C GLY A 387 -6.21 4.79 -20.81
N ALA A 388 -4.89 4.77 -20.55
CA ALA A 388 -4.24 5.92 -19.94
C ALA A 388 -4.36 7.16 -20.84
N ASN A 389 -4.76 8.29 -20.27
CA ASN A 389 -4.80 9.59 -20.95
C ASN A 389 -3.56 10.44 -20.66
N ARG A 390 -2.86 10.13 -19.57
CA ARG A 390 -1.61 10.76 -19.15
C ARG A 390 -0.77 9.75 -18.36
N VAL A 391 0.54 9.90 -18.41
CA VAL A 391 1.47 9.17 -17.55
C VAL A 391 2.23 10.17 -16.67
N LEU A 392 2.35 9.85 -15.39
CA LEU A 392 3.19 10.56 -14.43
C LEU A 392 4.20 9.57 -13.87
N THR A 393 5.49 9.81 -14.04
CA THR A 393 6.58 8.91 -13.62
C THR A 393 7.68 9.69 -12.92
N LEU A 394 8.62 9.02 -12.24
CA LEU A 394 9.80 9.64 -11.64
C LEU A 394 11.07 9.06 -12.29
N ASP A 395 12.03 9.93 -12.59
CA ASP A 395 13.39 9.60 -13.09
C ASP A 395 13.48 8.43 -14.08
N LEU A 396 12.78 8.55 -15.22
CA LEU A 396 12.93 7.61 -16.34
C LEU A 396 14.40 7.36 -16.66
N HIS A 397 14.76 6.09 -16.85
CA HIS A 397 16.11 5.65 -17.21
C HIS A 397 16.67 6.44 -18.41
N ALA A 398 15.81 6.66 -19.41
CA ALA A 398 16.09 7.49 -20.55
C ALA A 398 14.95 8.48 -20.79
N MET A 399 15.29 9.76 -20.88
CA MET A 399 14.31 10.85 -21.10
C MET A 399 13.52 10.67 -22.41
N GLN A 400 14.10 9.99 -23.39
CA GLN A 400 13.47 9.71 -24.69
C GLN A 400 12.23 8.80 -24.56
N ILE A 401 12.07 8.07 -23.44
CA ILE A 401 10.87 7.25 -23.18
C ILE A 401 9.60 8.11 -23.19
N GLN A 402 9.66 9.40 -22.84
CA GLN A 402 8.52 10.31 -23.00
C GLN A 402 8.01 10.34 -24.44
N GLY A 403 8.91 10.30 -25.42
CA GLY A 403 8.57 10.26 -26.84
C GLY A 403 8.03 8.91 -27.32
N PHE A 404 7.94 7.90 -26.45
CA PHE A 404 7.24 6.65 -26.76
C PHE A 404 5.74 6.77 -26.54
N PHE A 405 5.28 7.76 -25.79
CA PHE A 405 3.87 8.03 -25.56
C PHE A 405 3.38 9.12 -26.51
N ASP A 406 2.22 8.88 -27.12
CA ASP A 406 1.48 9.92 -27.86
C ASP A 406 0.60 10.78 -26.91
N ILE A 407 0.44 10.32 -25.67
CA ILE A 407 -0.24 11.00 -24.57
C ILE A 407 0.74 11.83 -23.72
N PRO A 408 0.29 12.91 -23.05
CA PRO A 408 1.13 13.67 -22.14
C PRO A 408 1.83 12.78 -21.11
N THR A 409 3.14 12.93 -20.99
CA THR A 409 3.97 12.15 -20.08
C THR A 409 4.84 13.08 -19.26
N ASP A 410 4.53 13.20 -17.97
CA ASP A 410 5.27 14.02 -17.03
C ASP A 410 6.31 13.16 -16.31
N ASN A 411 7.59 13.47 -16.52
CA ASN A 411 8.68 12.87 -15.76
C ASN A 411 9.12 13.79 -14.64
N LEU A 412 8.79 13.40 -13.41
CA LEU A 412 9.30 13.99 -12.19
C LEU A 412 10.77 13.64 -11.99
N TYR A 413 11.47 14.43 -11.17
CA TYR A 413 12.87 14.21 -10.82
C TYR A 413 13.04 14.16 -9.31
N ALA A 414 13.80 13.18 -8.81
CA ALA A 414 14.14 13.11 -7.38
C ALA A 414 15.21 14.13 -6.97
N ALA A 415 15.89 14.76 -7.94
CA ALA A 415 16.99 15.69 -7.66
C ALA A 415 16.66 16.77 -6.62
N PRO A 416 15.48 17.43 -6.60
CA PRO A 416 15.13 18.38 -5.54
C PRO A 416 15.06 17.75 -4.14
N LEU A 417 14.55 16.50 -4.04
CA LEU A 417 14.53 15.76 -2.78
C LEU A 417 15.94 15.45 -2.29
N PHE A 418 16.82 15.00 -3.19
CA PHE A 418 18.23 14.77 -2.88
C PHE A 418 18.95 16.04 -2.48
N VAL A 419 18.71 17.17 -3.15
CA VAL A 419 19.32 18.46 -2.79
C VAL A 419 18.93 18.89 -1.39
N GLN A 420 17.64 18.78 -1.05
CA GLN A 420 17.15 19.15 0.28
C GLN A 420 17.84 18.29 1.34
N ASP A 421 17.78 16.97 1.17
CA ASP A 421 18.31 16.04 2.15
C ASP A 421 19.85 16.11 2.28
N ILE A 422 20.59 16.26 1.16
CA ILE A 422 22.03 16.47 1.19
C ILE A 422 22.35 17.75 1.98
N LYS A 423 21.63 18.85 1.75
CA LYS A 423 21.89 20.11 2.49
C LYS A 423 21.66 19.96 3.99
N GLU A 424 20.63 19.23 4.39
CA GLU A 424 20.30 18.97 5.79
C GLU A 424 21.37 18.11 6.47
N ARG A 425 21.81 17.02 5.81
CA ARG A 425 22.71 16.02 6.41
C ARG A 425 24.20 16.29 6.25
N LEU A 426 24.60 16.97 5.18
CA LEU A 426 26.01 17.12 4.85
C LEU A 426 26.75 17.93 5.91
N SER A 427 26.07 18.92 6.51
CA SER A 427 26.64 19.71 7.62
C SER A 427 27.09 18.83 8.79
N GLU A 428 26.24 17.90 9.23
CA GLU A 428 26.54 16.93 10.28
C GLU A 428 27.62 15.94 9.83
N THR A 429 27.51 15.41 8.61
CA THR A 429 28.46 14.43 8.05
C THR A 429 29.88 15.00 7.97
N LEU A 430 30.02 16.26 7.57
CA LEU A 430 31.30 16.94 7.41
C LEU A 430 31.95 17.33 8.75
N THR A 431 31.22 17.33 9.88
CA THR A 431 31.83 17.58 11.21
C THR A 431 32.89 16.54 11.59
N GLN A 432 32.83 15.35 10.98
CA GLN A 432 33.80 14.27 11.19
C GLN A 432 35.11 14.50 10.43
N TYR A 433 35.20 15.57 9.64
CA TYR A 433 36.30 15.87 8.74
C TYR A 433 36.86 17.27 8.98
N PRO A 434 38.07 17.58 8.48
CA PRO A 434 38.64 18.92 8.62
C PRO A 434 37.71 20.00 8.06
N GLU A 435 37.69 21.15 8.73
CA GLU A 435 36.95 22.32 8.27
C GLU A 435 37.37 22.69 6.83
N GLY A 436 36.39 23.01 5.98
CA GLY A 436 36.62 23.30 4.56
C GLY A 436 36.74 22.07 3.65
N THR A 437 36.40 20.87 4.14
CA THR A 437 36.31 19.66 3.30
C THR A 437 35.41 19.89 2.08
N GLU A 438 35.98 19.74 0.89
CA GLU A 438 35.25 19.87 -0.38
C GLU A 438 34.43 18.62 -0.70
N VAL A 439 33.32 18.83 -1.41
CA VAL A 439 32.39 17.77 -1.81
C VAL A 439 32.23 17.76 -3.32
N VAL A 440 32.27 16.57 -3.91
CA VAL A 440 32.17 16.35 -5.34
C VAL A 440 31.03 15.38 -5.66
N VAL A 441 30.19 15.75 -6.62
CA VAL A 441 29.15 14.85 -7.13
C VAL A 441 29.78 13.96 -8.20
N VAL A 442 29.49 12.66 -8.16
CA VAL A 442 30.11 11.67 -9.04
C VAL A 442 29.06 10.92 -9.83
N SER A 443 29.26 10.81 -11.14
CA SER A 443 28.50 9.88 -11.97
C SER A 443 29.18 8.51 -11.99
N PRO A 444 28.46 7.41 -11.67
CA PRO A 444 29.05 6.06 -11.65
C PRO A 444 29.40 5.52 -13.04
N ASP A 445 28.86 6.13 -14.10
CA ASP A 445 29.16 5.82 -15.49
C ASP A 445 28.99 7.06 -16.40
N VAL A 446 29.23 6.88 -17.70
CA VAL A 446 29.09 7.97 -18.69
C VAL A 446 27.62 8.31 -18.99
N GLY A 447 26.70 7.36 -18.80
CA GLY A 447 25.27 7.56 -19.07
C GLY A 447 24.61 8.51 -18.06
N GLY A 448 25.01 8.43 -16.79
CA GLY A 448 24.46 9.25 -15.71
C GLY A 448 25.00 10.69 -15.63
N VAL A 449 25.93 11.09 -16.50
CA VAL A 449 26.67 12.38 -16.38
C VAL A 449 25.74 13.59 -16.39
N VAL A 450 24.67 13.56 -17.18
CA VAL A 450 23.70 14.66 -17.24
C VAL A 450 22.99 14.83 -15.89
N ARG A 451 22.59 13.73 -15.26
CA ARG A 451 21.94 13.69 -13.93
C ARG A 451 22.88 14.19 -12.84
N ALA A 452 24.10 13.67 -12.82
CA ALA A 452 25.13 14.09 -11.86
C ALA A 452 25.45 15.60 -12.00
N ARG A 453 25.55 16.10 -13.23
CA ARG A 453 25.76 17.53 -13.49
C ARG A 453 24.60 18.40 -13.00
N GLN A 454 23.36 17.95 -13.16
CA GLN A 454 22.18 18.69 -12.67
C GLN A 454 22.20 18.79 -11.14
N LEU A 455 22.50 17.70 -10.44
CA LEU A 455 22.64 17.70 -8.98
C LEU A 455 23.80 18.60 -8.52
N ALA A 456 24.98 18.46 -9.14
CA ALA A 456 26.17 19.26 -8.85
C ALA A 456 25.90 20.77 -8.97
N ARG A 457 25.19 21.19 -10.03
CA ARG A 457 24.81 22.60 -10.24
C ARG A 457 23.88 23.12 -9.15
N ARG A 458 22.91 22.34 -8.69
CA ARG A 458 21.98 22.76 -7.61
C ARG A 458 22.66 22.88 -6.25
N LEU A 459 23.71 22.08 -6.04
CA LEU A 459 24.51 22.08 -4.82
C LEU A 459 25.73 23.02 -4.89
N ASN A 460 26.01 23.60 -6.06
CA ASN A 460 27.24 24.36 -6.33
C ASN A 460 28.51 23.56 -5.99
N MET A 461 28.56 22.31 -6.45
CA MET A 461 29.65 21.36 -6.23
C MET A 461 30.32 20.96 -7.55
N ASP A 462 31.56 20.46 -7.45
CA ASP A 462 32.28 19.90 -8.60
C ASP A 462 31.64 18.59 -9.09
N LEU A 463 32.00 18.19 -10.32
CA LEU A 463 31.58 16.94 -10.95
C LEU A 463 32.79 16.05 -11.26
N ALA A 464 32.71 14.78 -10.87
CA ALA A 464 33.58 13.72 -11.37
C ALA A 464 32.77 12.62 -12.07
N ILE A 465 33.45 11.81 -12.88
CA ILE A 465 32.83 10.78 -13.72
C ILE A 465 33.69 9.53 -13.63
N ILE A 466 33.05 8.38 -13.52
CA ILE A 466 33.73 7.09 -13.59
C ILE A 466 33.60 6.54 -15.02
N ASP A 467 34.73 6.41 -15.71
CA ASP A 467 34.81 5.78 -17.03
C ASP A 467 35.12 4.29 -16.85
N LYS A 468 34.11 3.46 -17.10
CA LYS A 468 34.21 2.00 -17.01
C LYS A 468 34.62 1.43 -18.36
N ARG A 469 35.86 0.96 -18.47
CA ARG A 469 36.34 0.28 -19.69
C ARG A 469 36.36 -1.24 -19.48
N ARG A 470 35.71 -1.96 -20.40
CA ARG A 470 35.85 -3.41 -20.52
C ARG A 470 36.79 -3.71 -21.68
N GLU A 471 38.01 -4.14 -21.37
CA GLU A 471 38.97 -4.51 -22.43
C GLU A 471 38.56 -5.82 -23.12
N ARG A 472 38.03 -6.81 -22.38
CA ARG A 472 37.45 -8.08 -22.90
C ARG A 472 36.43 -8.68 -21.92
N ALA A 473 35.55 -9.55 -22.41
CA ALA A 473 34.68 -10.37 -21.56
C ALA A 473 35.54 -11.29 -20.67
N GLY A 474 35.35 -11.25 -19.35
CA GLY A 474 36.07 -12.09 -18.38
C GLY A 474 37.32 -11.47 -17.74
N VAL A 475 37.70 -10.23 -18.09
CA VAL A 475 38.79 -9.48 -17.42
C VAL A 475 38.21 -8.51 -16.39
N SER A 476 38.90 -8.34 -15.26
CA SER A 476 38.53 -7.39 -14.20
C SER A 476 38.35 -5.97 -14.75
N GLU A 477 37.28 -5.30 -14.33
CA GLU A 477 36.89 -3.99 -14.86
C GLU A 477 37.91 -2.91 -14.43
N VAL A 478 38.46 -2.17 -15.38
CA VAL A 478 39.30 -0.99 -15.07
C VAL A 478 38.37 0.22 -14.94
N MET A 479 38.34 0.79 -13.74
CA MET A 479 37.55 1.97 -13.41
C MET A 479 38.49 3.18 -13.37
N ASN A 480 38.34 4.10 -14.33
CA ASN A 480 39.12 5.33 -14.35
C ASN A 480 38.27 6.49 -13.79
N VAL A 481 38.84 7.30 -12.89
CA VAL A 481 38.16 8.47 -12.34
C VAL A 481 38.58 9.70 -13.14
N ILE A 482 37.60 10.37 -13.75
CA ILE A 482 37.78 11.63 -14.48
C ILE A 482 37.25 12.76 -13.59
N GLY A 483 38.15 13.60 -13.09
CA GLY A 483 37.86 14.65 -12.11
C GLY A 483 38.76 14.51 -10.88
N ASP A 484 38.89 15.59 -10.10
CA ASP A 484 39.67 15.55 -8.86
C ASP A 484 38.78 15.14 -7.68
N VAL A 485 39.11 14.00 -7.07
CA VAL A 485 38.41 13.42 -5.93
C VAL A 485 39.31 13.28 -4.70
N LYS A 486 40.59 13.64 -4.82
CA LYS A 486 41.58 13.39 -3.76
C LYS A 486 41.34 14.36 -2.60
N GLY A 487 41.16 13.82 -1.39
CA GLY A 487 40.85 14.62 -0.21
C GLY A 487 39.40 15.12 -0.16
N LYS A 488 38.55 14.76 -1.14
CA LYS A 488 37.16 15.24 -1.22
C LYS A 488 36.17 14.15 -0.78
N TYR A 489 35.02 14.59 -0.27
CA TYR A 489 33.89 13.71 0.02
C TYR A 489 33.05 13.52 -1.24
N CYS A 490 32.76 12.28 -1.62
CA CYS A 490 32.12 11.97 -2.90
C CYS A 490 30.65 11.57 -2.71
N ILE A 491 29.77 12.15 -3.52
CA ILE A 491 28.35 11.79 -3.60
C ILE A 491 28.08 11.16 -4.96
N LEU A 492 27.94 9.85 -5.01
CA LEU A 492 27.49 9.12 -6.20
C LEU A 492 25.99 9.36 -6.43
N VAL A 493 25.60 9.57 -7.68
CA VAL A 493 24.17 9.69 -8.04
C VAL A 493 23.82 8.89 -9.29
N ASP A 494 22.74 8.14 -9.22
CA ASP A 494 22.22 7.34 -10.34
C ASP A 494 20.68 7.20 -10.30
N ASP A 495 20.08 6.73 -11.39
CA ASP A 495 18.63 6.47 -11.43
C ASP A 495 18.25 5.14 -10.78
N ILE A 496 18.97 4.05 -11.08
CA ILE A 496 18.55 2.70 -10.66
C ILE A 496 19.74 1.90 -10.12
N ILE A 497 19.62 1.36 -8.91
CA ILE A 497 20.50 0.32 -8.39
C ILE A 497 19.82 -1.04 -8.50
N ASP A 498 20.50 -1.98 -9.15
CA ASP A 498 20.00 -3.35 -9.36
C ASP A 498 20.83 -4.33 -8.54
N SER A 499 21.84 -4.99 -9.11
CA SER A 499 22.74 -5.87 -8.33
C SER A 499 23.73 -5.13 -7.41
N GLY A 500 23.81 -3.80 -7.47
CA GLY A 500 24.79 -2.99 -6.73
C GLY A 500 26.25 -3.09 -7.19
N GLY A 501 26.58 -3.94 -8.18
CA GLY A 501 27.97 -4.21 -8.58
C GLY A 501 28.72 -2.97 -9.08
N SER A 502 28.15 -2.27 -10.07
CA SER A 502 28.78 -1.06 -10.62
C SER A 502 28.94 0.04 -9.57
N LEU A 503 27.93 0.24 -8.72
CA LEU A 503 27.93 1.29 -7.69
C LEU A 503 28.98 1.02 -6.60
N CYS A 504 29.07 -0.21 -6.09
CA CYS A 504 30.07 -0.56 -5.08
C CYS A 504 31.50 -0.51 -5.66
N ASN A 505 31.70 -0.96 -6.91
CA ASN A 505 33.00 -0.85 -7.59
C ASN A 505 33.40 0.62 -7.80
N ALA A 506 32.42 1.48 -8.11
CA ALA A 506 32.62 2.92 -8.21
C ALA A 506 33.07 3.52 -6.87
N ALA A 507 32.43 3.16 -5.76
CA ALA A 507 32.84 3.60 -4.42
C ALA A 507 34.29 3.18 -4.10
N THR A 508 34.65 1.92 -4.36
CA THR A 508 36.02 1.44 -4.16
C THR A 508 37.03 2.17 -5.04
N ALA A 509 36.69 2.49 -6.29
CA ALA A 509 37.58 3.25 -7.19
C ALA A 509 37.82 4.68 -6.67
N LEU A 510 36.80 5.33 -6.12
CA LEU A 510 36.91 6.67 -5.52
C LEU A 510 37.81 6.66 -4.28
N ILE A 511 37.61 5.71 -3.36
CA ILE A 511 38.47 5.57 -2.17
C ILE A 511 39.93 5.32 -2.58
N LYS A 512 40.18 4.43 -3.54
CA LYS A 512 41.54 4.18 -4.07
C LYS A 512 42.16 5.40 -4.73
N SER A 513 41.34 6.31 -5.26
CA SER A 513 41.77 7.57 -5.87
C SER A 513 41.96 8.70 -4.84
N GLY A 514 41.75 8.41 -3.54
CA GLY A 514 42.01 9.32 -2.44
C GLY A 514 40.78 10.07 -1.91
N ALA A 515 39.57 9.67 -2.28
CA ALA A 515 38.36 10.18 -1.64
C ALA A 515 38.34 9.82 -0.15
N ILE A 516 37.88 10.74 0.70
CA ILE A 516 37.86 10.57 2.16
C ILE A 516 36.57 9.93 2.68
N GLY A 517 35.57 9.80 1.81
CA GLY A 517 34.27 9.19 2.08
C GLY A 517 33.42 9.17 0.82
N VAL A 518 32.55 8.18 0.71
CA VAL A 518 31.64 8.01 -0.42
C VAL A 518 30.25 7.67 0.09
N GLU A 519 29.25 8.39 -0.39
CA GLU A 519 27.83 8.04 -0.24
C GLU A 519 27.14 8.02 -1.60
N ALA A 520 25.95 7.43 -1.67
CA ALA A 520 25.18 7.32 -2.90
C ALA A 520 23.73 7.76 -2.72
N TYR A 521 23.18 8.42 -3.74
CA TYR A 521 21.76 8.75 -3.87
C TYR A 521 21.23 8.12 -5.15
N ILE A 522 20.27 7.23 -5.01
CA ILE A 522 19.73 6.47 -6.13
C ILE A 522 18.21 6.58 -6.09
N THR A 523 17.57 6.89 -7.22
CA THR A 523 16.11 7.04 -7.22
C THR A 523 15.43 5.69 -6.97
N HIS A 524 15.73 4.67 -7.76
CA HIS A 524 15.01 3.39 -7.74
C HIS A 524 15.88 2.26 -7.20
N GLY A 525 15.49 1.70 -6.05
CA GLY A 525 16.13 0.55 -5.42
C GLY A 525 15.57 -0.78 -5.91
N VAL A 526 16.03 -1.30 -7.06
CA VAL A 526 15.63 -2.63 -7.55
C VAL A 526 16.27 -3.76 -6.72
N LEU A 527 17.51 -3.56 -6.28
CA LEU A 527 18.20 -4.36 -5.26
C LEU A 527 18.14 -5.89 -5.45
N THR A 528 18.35 -6.40 -6.67
CA THR A 528 18.25 -7.85 -6.93
C THR A 528 19.45 -8.65 -6.40
N GLY A 529 19.17 -9.90 -6.02
CA GLY A 529 20.19 -10.84 -5.56
C GLY A 529 20.93 -10.31 -4.33
N ASN A 530 22.26 -10.39 -4.31
CA ASN A 530 23.05 -9.98 -3.15
C ASN A 530 23.34 -8.47 -3.12
N ALA A 531 22.48 -7.62 -3.70
CA ALA A 531 22.72 -6.18 -3.78
C ALA A 531 22.87 -5.54 -2.40
N VAL A 532 21.96 -5.86 -1.48
CA VAL A 532 21.99 -5.32 -0.11
C VAL A 532 23.25 -5.76 0.64
N GLU A 533 23.57 -7.05 0.62
CA GLU A 533 24.81 -7.59 1.22
C GLU A 533 26.06 -6.90 0.64
N ARG A 534 26.07 -6.67 -0.68
CA ARG A 534 27.17 -6.00 -1.38
C ARG A 534 27.30 -4.55 -0.96
N VAL A 535 26.21 -3.82 -0.77
CA VAL A 535 26.23 -2.44 -0.27
C VAL A 535 26.71 -2.40 1.17
N CYS A 536 26.21 -3.30 2.03
CA CYS A 536 26.60 -3.41 3.44
C CYS A 536 28.12 -3.66 3.60
N ARG A 537 28.73 -4.46 2.72
CA ARG A 537 30.18 -4.74 2.74
C ARG A 537 31.04 -3.81 1.89
N SER A 538 30.46 -2.81 1.26
CA SER A 538 31.18 -1.91 0.37
C SER A 538 31.82 -0.73 1.10
N ASP A 539 32.57 0.07 0.34
CA ASP A 539 33.13 1.34 0.81
C ASP A 539 32.08 2.48 0.89
N LEU A 540 30.79 2.20 0.63
CA LEU A 540 29.72 3.18 0.77
C LEU A 540 29.37 3.41 2.25
N LYS A 541 29.52 4.66 2.70
CA LYS A 541 29.07 5.11 4.02
C LYS A 541 27.56 5.05 4.16
N THR A 542 26.84 5.48 3.13
CA THR A 542 25.37 5.46 3.09
C THR A 542 24.90 5.35 1.64
N LEU A 543 23.87 4.53 1.43
CA LEU A 543 23.06 4.47 0.22
C LEU A 543 21.67 5.02 0.57
N THR A 544 21.32 6.13 -0.04
CA THR A 544 20.00 6.75 0.06
C THR A 544 19.17 6.37 -1.16
N LEU A 545 17.98 5.82 -0.91
CA LEU A 545 17.00 5.41 -1.91
C LEU A 545 15.74 6.27 -1.81
N THR A 546 14.89 6.22 -2.83
CA THR A 546 13.52 6.72 -2.69
C THR A 546 12.53 5.57 -2.54
N ASP A 547 11.34 5.85 -2.00
CA ASP A 547 10.25 4.88 -1.86
C ASP A 547 9.49 4.57 -3.17
N THR A 548 10.07 4.87 -4.34
CA THR A 548 9.44 4.53 -5.64
C THR A 548 9.40 3.03 -5.92
N ILE A 549 10.32 2.27 -5.36
CA ILE A 549 10.22 0.84 -5.19
C ILE A 549 10.13 0.61 -3.68
N PRO A 550 9.17 -0.20 -3.23
CA PRO A 550 9.05 -0.49 -1.81
C PRO A 550 10.33 -1.06 -1.22
N GLU A 551 10.59 -0.66 0.02
CA GLU A 551 11.76 -1.08 0.76
C GLU A 551 11.73 -2.59 1.03
N THR A 552 12.84 -3.27 0.70
CA THR A 552 13.05 -4.67 1.09
C THR A 552 13.51 -4.74 2.54
N LYS A 553 13.33 -5.89 3.17
CA LYS A 553 13.66 -6.00 4.58
C LYS A 553 15.15 -6.01 4.85
N GLU A 554 15.98 -6.67 4.05
CA GLU A 554 17.43 -6.51 4.29
C GLU A 554 17.83 -5.07 4.09
N ALA A 555 17.24 -4.34 3.14
CA ALA A 555 17.58 -2.95 2.92
C ALA A 555 17.29 -2.11 4.17
N ALA A 556 16.14 -2.31 4.79
CA ALA A 556 15.77 -1.60 6.01
C ALA A 556 16.61 -1.99 7.24
N GLU A 557 17.02 -3.27 7.32
CA GLU A 557 17.85 -3.79 8.42
C GLU A 557 19.32 -3.39 8.27
N THR A 558 19.70 -2.91 7.07
CA THR A 558 21.07 -2.56 6.74
C THR A 558 21.36 -1.12 7.17
N PRO A 559 22.26 -0.91 8.14
CA PRO A 559 22.46 0.42 8.75
C PRO A 559 22.92 1.52 7.78
N ASN A 560 23.58 1.13 6.69
CA ASN A 560 24.06 2.07 5.66
C ASN A 560 23.09 2.19 4.48
N ILE A 561 21.85 1.71 4.56
CA ILE A 561 20.80 1.97 3.58
C ILE A 561 19.67 2.75 4.25
N ARG A 562 19.10 3.72 3.54
CA ARG A 562 17.95 4.50 4.02
C ARG A 562 17.08 4.99 2.88
N TYR A 563 15.88 5.45 3.21
CA TYR A 563 14.89 5.90 2.23
C TYR A 563 14.45 7.35 2.45
N ILE A 564 14.11 8.02 1.35
CA ILE A 564 13.44 9.33 1.31
C ILE A 564 12.07 9.13 0.65
N SER A 565 11.02 9.65 1.28
CA SER A 565 9.69 9.53 0.69
C SER A 565 9.48 10.47 -0.50
N THR A 566 8.84 9.94 -1.54
CA THR A 566 8.39 10.69 -2.72
C THR A 566 6.94 11.12 -2.62
N ALA A 567 6.22 10.73 -1.56
CA ALA A 567 4.79 10.97 -1.41
C ALA A 567 4.40 12.43 -1.60
N LYS A 568 5.15 13.36 -0.98
CA LYS A 568 4.93 14.81 -1.11
C LYS A 568 5.20 15.35 -2.52
N LEU A 569 6.19 14.81 -3.22
CA LEU A 569 6.50 15.20 -4.59
C LEU A 569 5.38 14.74 -5.54
N ILE A 570 4.99 13.47 -5.42
CA ILE A 570 3.94 12.86 -6.25
C ILE A 570 2.57 13.49 -5.95
N SER A 571 2.24 13.74 -4.68
CA SER A 571 0.97 14.37 -4.28
C SER A 571 0.82 15.77 -4.85
N ARG A 572 1.90 16.57 -4.85
CA ARG A 572 1.92 17.89 -5.48
C ARG A 572 1.76 17.80 -6.99
N ALA A 573 2.36 16.80 -7.63
CA ALA A 573 2.19 16.58 -9.07
C ALA A 573 0.76 16.17 -9.42
N ILE A 574 0.14 15.27 -8.64
CA ILE A 574 -1.27 14.88 -8.79
C ILE A 574 -2.18 16.10 -8.64
N LYS A 575 -1.97 16.92 -7.60
CA LYS A 575 -2.71 18.19 -7.40
C LYS A 575 -2.54 19.12 -8.60
N ALA A 576 -1.31 19.30 -9.09
CA ALA A 576 -1.05 20.17 -10.23
C ALA A 576 -1.74 19.68 -11.51
N VAL A 577 -1.72 18.37 -11.78
CA VAL A 577 -2.43 17.76 -12.92
C VAL A 577 -3.94 17.95 -12.79
N SER A 578 -4.52 17.65 -11.62
CA SER A 578 -5.96 17.77 -11.37
C SER A 578 -6.44 19.22 -11.49
N GLU A 579 -5.66 20.17 -10.99
CA GLU A 579 -5.97 21.61 -11.02
C GLU A 579 -5.58 22.30 -12.33
N GLU A 580 -5.02 21.56 -13.30
CA GLU A 580 -4.49 22.09 -14.57
C GLU A 580 -3.44 23.21 -14.37
N SER A 581 -2.66 23.11 -13.28
CA SER A 581 -1.60 24.05 -12.93
C SER A 581 -0.21 23.55 -13.36
N SER A 582 0.78 24.43 -13.29
CA SER A 582 2.12 24.12 -13.80
C SER A 582 2.86 23.10 -12.92
N ILE A 583 3.18 21.95 -13.51
CA ILE A 583 4.04 20.93 -12.90
C ILE A 583 5.50 21.39 -12.86
N SER A 584 5.91 22.32 -13.74
CA SER A 584 7.30 22.77 -13.85
C SER A 584 7.83 23.43 -12.57
N VAL A 585 6.94 23.96 -11.73
CA VAL A 585 7.28 24.52 -10.41
C VAL A 585 7.82 23.45 -9.44
N LEU A 586 7.57 22.16 -9.70
CA LEU A 586 8.12 21.06 -8.90
C LEU A 586 9.59 20.73 -9.26
N PHE A 587 10.11 21.32 -10.34
CA PHE A 587 11.47 21.10 -10.81
C PHE A 587 12.44 22.19 -10.37
N GLU A 588 11.98 23.26 -9.73
CA GLU A 588 12.82 24.31 -9.13
C GLU A 588 13.06 23.98 -7.66
#